data_AF-A0A5J4ST99-F1
#
_entry.id   AF-A0A5J4ST99-F1
#
_cell.length_a   1.000
_cell.length_b   1.000
_cell.length_c   1.000
_cell.angle_alpha   90.00
_cell.angle_beta   90.00
_cell.angle_gamma   90.00
#
_symmetry.space_group_name_H-M   'P 1'
#
loop_
_entity.id
_entity.type
_entity.pdbx_description
1 polymer ?
#
loop_
_entity_poly.entity_id
_entity_poly.type
_entity_poly.pdbx_seq_one_letter_code
_entity_poly.pdbx_strand_id
1 'polypeptide(L)'
;MARGWIPRIEVALQDSIYYYKKRRPQGISAYASTYTQVAQSVVRDNRFPNDMGSNWGIQQINSCAKGGAPSSTPRFWISVRMNIHIAQQVKRLY
;
A
#
# COMPACT_ATOMS: atom_id res chain seq x y z
N MET A 1 21.40 13.44 -11.75
CA MET A 1 20.51 13.80 -10.61
C MET A 1 19.56 12.65 -10.31
N ALA A 2 19.39 12.28 -9.03
CA ALA A 2 18.46 11.24 -8.62
C ALA A 2 17.00 11.66 -8.90
N ARG A 3 16.22 10.81 -9.58
CA ARG A 3 14.82 11.10 -9.99
C ARG A 3 13.78 10.92 -8.86
N GLY A 4 14.22 10.63 -7.63
CA GLY A 4 13.38 10.23 -6.49
C GLY A 4 12.81 8.82 -6.63
N TRP A 5 12.11 8.33 -5.61
CA TRP A 5 11.42 7.03 -5.68
C TRP A 5 10.04 7.17 -6.31
N ILE A 6 9.54 6.06 -6.84
CA ILE A 6 8.18 5.95 -7.38
C ILE A 6 7.29 5.41 -6.27
N PRO A 7 6.30 6.19 -5.77
CA PRO A 7 5.28 5.69 -4.86
C PRO A 7 4.67 4.37 -5.35
N ARG A 8 4.72 3.38 -4.46
CA ARG A 8 4.22 2.03 -4.69
C ARG A 8 3.60 1.50 -3.41
N ILE A 9 2.46 0.84 -3.54
CA ILE A 9 1.84 0.08 -2.45
C ILE A 9 1.68 -1.35 -2.96
N GLU A 10 2.18 -2.29 -2.15
CA GLU A 10 2.15 -3.73 -2.43
C GLU A 10 1.20 -4.39 -1.43
N VAL A 11 0.36 -5.30 -1.90
CA VAL A 11 -0.58 -6.06 -1.07
C VAL A 11 -0.28 -7.53 -1.22
N ALA A 12 0.06 -8.16 -0.10
CA ALA A 12 0.24 -9.60 -0.06
C ALA A 12 -1.13 -10.29 -0.05
N LEU A 13 -1.31 -11.20 -0.99
CA LEU A 13 -2.34 -12.22 -0.99
C LEU A 13 -1.78 -13.47 -0.33
N GLN A 14 -2.58 -14.54 -0.28
CA GLN A 14 -2.15 -15.82 0.27
C GLN A 14 -0.87 -16.36 -0.40
N ASP A 15 -0.87 -16.39 -1.74
CA ASP A 15 0.18 -17.06 -2.54
C ASP A 15 0.84 -16.13 -3.57
N SER A 16 0.47 -14.85 -3.58
CA SER A 16 1.02 -13.87 -4.53
C SER A 16 1.02 -12.46 -3.95
N ILE A 17 1.64 -11.52 -4.67
CA ILE A 17 1.63 -10.10 -4.32
C ILE A 17 1.18 -9.35 -5.56
N TYR A 18 0.26 -8.40 -5.39
CA TYR A 18 -0.02 -7.41 -6.43
C TYR A 18 0.38 -6.03 -5.93
N TYR A 19 0.59 -5.11 -6.87
CA TYR A 19 0.99 -3.75 -6.54
C TYR A 19 0.47 -2.75 -7.56
N TYR A 20 0.31 -1.52 -7.09
CA TYR A 20 0.15 -0.34 -7.95
C TYR A 20 1.32 0.60 -7.70
N LYS A 21 1.77 1.28 -8.76
CA LYS A 21 2.79 2.32 -8.68
C LYS A 21 2.39 3.51 -9.55
N LYS A 22 2.68 4.72 -9.08
CA LYS A 22 2.45 5.93 -9.87
C LYS A 22 3.65 6.85 -9.79
N ARG A 23 4.15 7.30 -10.94
CA ARG A 23 5.21 8.30 -10.98
C ARG A 23 4.58 9.64 -10.59
N ARG A 24 5.23 10.32 -9.65
CA ARG A 24 4.85 11.68 -9.24
C ARG A 24 4.99 12.65 -10.43
N PRO A 25 4.09 13.65 -10.56
CA PRO A 25 4.29 14.74 -11.52
C PRO A 25 5.60 15.50 -11.23
N GLN A 26 6.18 16.15 -12.25
CA GLN A 26 7.41 16.95 -12.08
C GLN A 26 7.17 18.09 -11.08
N GLY A 27 8.12 18.30 -10.16
CA GLY A 27 7.99 19.25 -9.06
C GLY A 27 7.97 18.55 -7.69
N ILE A 28 8.83 18.98 -6.78
CA ILE A 28 9.06 18.35 -5.48
C ILE A 28 7.93 18.75 -4.53
N SER A 29 6.91 17.90 -4.34
CA SER A 29 6.06 17.90 -3.12
C SER A 29 4.97 16.81 -3.09
N ALA A 30 4.55 16.26 -4.23
CA ALA A 30 3.33 15.47 -4.31
C ALA A 30 3.41 14.00 -3.84
N TYR A 31 4.32 13.63 -2.92
CA TYR A 31 4.43 12.23 -2.49
C TYR A 31 3.15 11.74 -1.81
N ALA A 32 2.64 12.51 -0.83
CA ALA A 32 1.43 12.17 -0.09
C ALA A 32 0.23 11.96 -1.03
N SER A 33 -0.05 12.93 -1.90
CA SER A 33 -1.15 12.85 -2.87
C SER A 33 -0.96 11.73 -3.91
N THR A 34 0.28 11.44 -4.31
CA THR A 34 0.56 10.30 -5.19
C THR A 34 0.30 8.97 -4.47
N TYR A 35 0.71 8.83 -3.21
CA TYR A 35 0.40 7.64 -2.42
C TYR A 35 -1.10 7.46 -2.21
N THR A 36 -1.86 8.54 -1.97
CA THR A 36 -3.32 8.48 -1.91
C THR A 36 -3.92 7.91 -3.20
N GLN A 37 -3.47 8.37 -4.37
CA GLN A 37 -3.96 7.86 -5.65
C GLN A 37 -3.58 6.39 -5.88
N VAL A 38 -2.37 6.00 -5.47
CA VAL A 38 -1.93 4.60 -5.51
C VAL A 38 -2.80 3.75 -4.57
N ALA A 39 -3.07 4.21 -3.35
CA ALA A 39 -3.91 3.53 -2.38
C ALA A 39 -5.35 3.37 -2.87
N GLN A 40 -5.92 4.40 -3.51
CA GLN A 40 -7.25 4.31 -4.14
C GLN A 40 -7.28 3.25 -5.24
N SER A 41 -6.22 3.12 -6.03
CA SER A 41 -6.12 2.08 -7.06
C SER A 41 -6.03 0.68 -6.44
N VAL A 42 -5.28 0.56 -5.34
CA VAL A 42 -5.17 -0.69 -4.57
C VAL A 42 -6.52 -1.11 -3.99
N VAL A 43 -7.23 -0.22 -3.30
CA VAL A 43 -8.51 -0.55 -2.63
C VAL A 43 -9.63 -0.85 -3.63
N ARG A 44 -9.58 -0.29 -4.84
CA ARG A 44 -10.54 -0.58 -5.92
C ARG A 44 -10.27 -1.90 -6.63
N ASP A 45 -9.10 -2.51 -6.44
CA ASP A 45 -8.79 -3.80 -7.04
C ASP A 45 -9.61 -4.90 -6.36
N ASN A 46 -10.27 -5.75 -7.16
CA ASN A 46 -11.10 -6.84 -6.64
C ASN A 46 -10.31 -7.85 -5.78
N ARG A 47 -8.98 -7.89 -5.91
CA ARG A 47 -8.11 -8.76 -5.10
C ARG A 47 -7.79 -8.16 -3.72
N PHE A 48 -8.20 -6.93 -3.43
CA PHE A 48 -7.94 -6.33 -2.13
C PHE A 48 -8.64 -7.14 -1.02
N PRO A 49 -7.91 -7.59 0.02
CA PRO A 49 -8.43 -8.49 1.05
C PRO A 49 -9.33 -7.73 2.04
N ASN A 50 -10.55 -7.43 1.62
CA ASN A 50 -11.55 -6.70 2.40
C ASN A 50 -11.99 -7.46 3.66
N ASP A 51 -11.82 -8.78 3.68
CA ASP A 51 -12.06 -9.67 4.81
C ASP A 51 -11.04 -9.48 5.96
N MET A 52 -9.91 -8.82 5.70
CA MET A 52 -8.84 -8.56 6.69
C MET A 52 -8.92 -7.15 7.30
N GLY A 53 -10.12 -6.62 7.54
CA GLY A 53 -10.33 -5.24 8.01
C GLY A 53 -9.69 -4.88 9.36
N SER A 54 -9.39 -5.87 10.20
CA SER A 54 -8.68 -5.69 11.48
C SER A 54 -7.15 -5.64 11.34
N ASN A 55 -6.60 -6.01 10.19
CA ASN A 55 -5.17 -5.98 9.95
C ASN A 55 -4.66 -4.54 9.85
N TRP A 56 -3.62 -4.22 10.62
CA TRP A 56 -3.05 -2.87 10.66
C TRP A 56 -2.60 -2.39 9.27
N GLY A 57 -1.94 -3.23 8.47
CA GLY A 57 -1.50 -2.86 7.12
C GLY A 57 -2.67 -2.51 6.19
N ILE A 58 -3.77 -3.26 6.25
CA ILE A 58 -5.00 -2.97 5.52
C ILE A 58 -5.61 -1.65 5.97
N GLN A 59 -5.63 -1.36 7.27
CA GLN A 59 -6.09 -0.09 7.81
C GLN A 59 -5.24 1.09 7.33
N GLN A 60 -3.91 0.94 7.23
CA GLN A 60 -3.03 1.98 6.69
C GLN A 60 -3.31 2.28 5.21
N ILE A 61 -3.56 1.25 4.39
CA ILE A 61 -3.92 1.42 2.98
C ILE A 61 -5.28 2.11 2.86
N ASN A 62 -6.28 1.69 3.64
CA ASN A 62 -7.60 2.32 3.65
C ASN A 62 -7.56 3.78 4.11
N SER A 63 -6.83 4.06 5.19
CA SER A 63 -6.60 5.43 5.66
C SER A 63 -5.95 6.27 4.56
N CYS A 64 -4.97 5.70 3.85
CA CYS A 64 -4.30 6.41 2.77
C CYS A 64 -5.20 6.69 1.57
N ALA A 65 -6.04 5.73 1.19
CA ALA A 65 -7.01 5.89 0.10
C ALA A 65 -8.05 6.99 0.40
N LYS A 66 -8.38 7.21 1.68
CA LYS A 66 -9.25 8.29 2.17
C LYS A 66 -8.57 9.67 2.25
N GLY A 67 -7.30 9.77 1.86
CA GLY A 67 -6.52 11.01 1.92
C GLY A 67 -5.61 11.14 3.14
N GLY A 68 -5.57 10.13 4.02
CA GLY A 68 -4.53 10.03 5.03
C GLY A 68 -3.15 9.93 4.37
N ALA A 69 -2.15 10.63 4.89
CA ALA A 69 -0.77 10.52 4.40
C ALA A 69 0.09 9.85 5.49
N PRO A 70 -0.16 8.58 5.85
CA PRO A 70 0.48 7.96 7.00
C PRO A 70 2.00 7.94 6.88
N SER A 71 2.54 7.78 5.66
CA SER A 71 3.92 8.10 5.36
C SER A 71 4.18 8.28 3.87
N SER A 72 5.13 9.15 3.54
CA SER A 72 5.67 9.31 2.18
C SER A 72 6.96 8.51 1.93
N THR A 73 7.37 7.67 2.89
CA THR A 73 8.66 6.95 2.84
C THR A 73 8.48 5.50 2.37
N PRO A 74 9.40 4.94 1.56
CA PRO A 74 9.33 3.54 1.14
C PRO A 74 9.35 2.54 2.29
N ARG A 75 10.12 2.81 3.35
CA ARG A 75 10.26 1.93 4.53
C ARG A 75 8.92 1.62 5.21
N PHE A 76 8.03 2.61 5.29
CA PHE A 76 6.72 2.43 5.89
C PHE A 76 5.87 1.43 5.09
N TRP A 77 5.88 1.55 3.76
CA TRP A 77 5.11 0.67 2.89
C TRP A 77 5.66 -0.76 2.83
N ILE A 78 6.97 -0.93 3.06
CA ILE A 78 7.56 -2.27 3.28
C ILE A 78 7.01 -2.89 4.56
N SER A 79 6.93 -2.14 5.67
CA SER A 79 6.33 -2.62 6.92
C SER A 79 4.86 -2.99 6.78
N VAL A 80 4.07 -2.16 6.07
CA VAL A 80 2.66 -2.46 5.74
C VAL A 80 2.54 -3.79 5.00
N ARG A 81 3.34 -3.99 3.95
CA ARG A 81 3.34 -5.23 3.17
C ARG A 81 3.70 -6.46 4.02
N MET A 82 4.74 -6.36 4.83
CA MET A 82 5.17 -7.47 5.70
C MET A 82 4.11 -7.83 6.73
N ASN A 83 3.43 -6.84 7.29
CA ASN A 83 2.33 -7.07 8.22
C ASN A 83 1.17 -7.84 7.57
N ILE A 84 0.77 -7.45 6.35
CA ILE A 84 -0.28 -8.17 5.60
C ILE A 84 0.19 -9.58 5.26
N HIS A 85 1.43 -9.74 4.79
CA HIS A 85 1.98 -11.04 4.41
C HIS A 85 1.97 -12.03 5.57
N ILE A 86 2.45 -11.63 6.75
CA ILE A 86 2.45 -12.50 7.93
C ILE A 86 1.03 -12.93 8.29
N ALA A 87 0.07 -12.00 8.29
CA ALA A 87 -1.32 -12.31 8.58
C ALA A 87 -1.95 -13.28 7.55
N GLN A 88 -1.61 -13.14 6.26
CA GLN A 88 -2.01 -14.10 5.22
C GLN A 88 -1.42 -15.50 5.48
N GLN A 89 -0.14 -15.58 5.88
CA GLN A 89 0.48 -16.86 6.18
C GLN A 89 -0.12 -17.52 7.42
N VAL A 90 -0.48 -16.76 8.45
CA VAL A 90 -1.19 -17.28 9.62
C VAL A 90 -2.56 -17.83 9.20
N LYS A 91 -3.34 -17.07 8.42
CA LYS A 91 -4.66 -17.50 7.90
C LYS A 91 -4.57 -18.73 6.98
N ARG A 92 -3.44 -18.96 6.32
CA ARG A 92 -3.25 -20.14 5.47
C ARG A 92 -3.02 -21.41 6.29
N LEU A 93 -2.44 -21.28 7.48
CA LEU A 93 -2.05 -22.42 8.33
C LEU A 93 -3.17 -22.88 9.27
N TYR A 94 -4.14 -22.01 9.57
CA TYR A 94 -5.27 -22.24 10.47
C TYR A 94 -6.59 -21.99 9.77
#